data_AF-A0A3S0INU2-F1
#
_entry.id   AF-A0A3S0INU2-F1
#
_cell.length_a   1.000
_cell.length_b   1.000
_cell.length_c   1.000
_cell.angle_alpha   90.00
_cell.angle_beta   90.00
_cell.angle_gamma   90.00
#
_symmetry.space_group_name_H-M   'P 1'
#
loop_
_entity.id
_entity.type
_entity.pdbx_description
1 polymer ?
#
loop_
_entity_poly.entity_id
_entity_poly.type
_entity_poly.pdbx_seq_one_letter_code
_entity_poly.pdbx_strand_id
1 'polypeptide(L)'
;MTGSAFSLGEEVELRKVEYKLHGELWKKFTCADFDLKFENWIKLKYLNENADDFDGGVLDVPNDKGGLYMFYVKCNIISGITEYPLYVGRAQITENQNLRKRVKEYFQKYSKNNERPKLTRMFNYWKNDLYLAYFPLDDNEDVISIENQFINSLLLPMNTEIPDTEVKQAIKAFQ
;
A
#
# COMPACT_ATOMS: atom_id res chain seq x y z
N MET A 1 8.74 -35.93 -10.79
CA MET A 1 8.07 -34.82 -11.53
C MET A 1 6.89 -34.20 -10.77
N THR A 2 6.32 -34.85 -9.76
CA THR A 2 5.22 -34.29 -8.94
C THR A 2 5.65 -33.17 -7.98
N GLY A 3 6.93 -33.14 -7.57
CA GLY A 3 7.45 -32.14 -6.65
C GLY A 3 7.46 -30.70 -7.19
N SER A 4 7.81 -30.48 -8.46
CA SER A 4 7.92 -29.10 -8.98
C SER A 4 6.55 -28.46 -9.23
N ALA A 5 5.56 -29.24 -9.68
CA ALA A 5 4.19 -28.75 -9.87
C ALA A 5 3.52 -28.41 -8.52
N PHE A 6 3.76 -29.23 -7.49
CA PHE A 6 3.26 -28.96 -6.14
C PHE A 6 3.91 -27.69 -5.54
N SER A 7 5.23 -27.56 -5.59
CA SER A 7 5.93 -26.38 -5.10
C SER A 7 5.49 -25.10 -5.83
N LEU A 8 5.34 -25.16 -7.15
CA LEU A 8 4.81 -24.04 -7.92
C LEU A 8 3.36 -23.70 -7.51
N GLY A 9 2.51 -24.72 -7.31
CA GLY A 9 1.14 -24.52 -6.84
C GLY A 9 1.08 -23.83 -5.49
N GLU A 10 1.94 -24.23 -4.55
CA GLU A 10 2.09 -23.58 -3.24
C GLU A 10 2.54 -22.12 -3.38
N GLU A 11 3.56 -21.85 -4.21
CA GLU A 11 4.05 -20.49 -4.45
C GLU A 11 2.97 -19.57 -5.04
N VAL A 12 2.15 -20.09 -5.95
CA VAL A 12 1.03 -19.37 -6.55
C VAL A 12 -0.05 -19.07 -5.51
N GLU A 13 -0.43 -20.05 -4.70
CA GLU A 13 -1.48 -19.87 -3.68
C GLU A 13 -1.07 -18.85 -2.60
N LEU A 14 0.18 -18.93 -2.13
CA LEU A 14 0.71 -17.99 -1.14
C LEU A 14 0.73 -16.54 -1.66
N ARG A 15 0.81 -16.36 -2.99
CA ARG A 15 0.80 -15.07 -3.71
C ARG A 15 -0.58 -14.68 -4.26
N LYS A 16 -1.65 -15.32 -3.80
CA LYS A 16 -3.02 -14.94 -4.17
C LYS A 16 -3.45 -13.62 -3.51
N VAL A 17 -3.97 -12.68 -4.30
CA VAL A 17 -4.54 -11.41 -3.79
C VAL A 17 -5.99 -11.30 -4.24
N GLU A 18 -6.88 -10.93 -3.32
CA GLU A 18 -8.31 -10.76 -3.60
C GLU A 18 -8.70 -9.28 -3.52
N TYR A 19 -9.26 -8.77 -4.61
CA TYR A 19 -9.73 -7.39 -4.72
C TYR A 19 -11.25 -7.31 -4.63
N LYS A 20 -11.75 -6.33 -3.88
CA LYS A 20 -13.18 -6.06 -3.74
C LYS A 20 -13.55 -4.88 -4.64
N LEU A 21 -14.14 -5.17 -5.79
CA LEU A 21 -14.47 -4.17 -6.80
C LEU A 21 -15.92 -3.70 -6.64
N HIS A 22 -16.14 -2.70 -5.79
CA HIS A 22 -17.49 -2.24 -5.44
C HIS A 22 -17.79 -0.81 -5.93
N GLY A 23 -18.45 -0.71 -7.08
CA GLY A 23 -18.74 0.56 -7.76
C GLY A 23 -19.40 1.64 -6.88
N GLU A 24 -20.39 1.29 -6.06
CA GLU A 24 -21.05 2.30 -5.22
C GLU A 24 -20.16 2.86 -4.10
N LEU A 25 -19.15 2.10 -3.63
CA LEU A 25 -18.21 2.61 -2.64
C LEU A 25 -17.23 3.61 -3.28
N TRP A 26 -16.92 3.45 -4.57
CA TRP A 26 -16.13 4.42 -5.32
C TRP A 26 -16.86 5.74 -5.49
N LYS A 27 -18.18 5.71 -5.71
CA LYS A 27 -19.01 6.93 -5.79
C LYS A 27 -19.09 7.71 -4.47
N LYS A 28 -18.78 7.08 -3.34
CA LYS A 28 -18.67 7.76 -2.03
C LYS A 28 -17.37 8.57 -1.90
N PHE A 29 -16.42 8.43 -2.82
CA PHE A 29 -15.19 9.22 -2.85
C PHE A 29 -15.50 10.61 -3.41
N THR A 30 -15.35 11.66 -2.60
CA THR A 30 -15.80 13.02 -2.94
C THR A 30 -14.69 14.07 -2.89
N CYS A 31 -13.44 13.65 -2.69
CA CYS A 31 -12.30 14.55 -2.68
C CYS A 31 -12.01 15.09 -4.09
N ALA A 32 -12.56 16.27 -4.40
CA ALA A 32 -12.43 16.94 -5.70
C ALA A 32 -11.30 17.96 -5.77
N ASP A 33 -10.79 18.41 -4.61
CA ASP A 33 -9.80 19.48 -4.52
C ASP A 33 -8.39 19.05 -4.91
N PHE A 34 -8.15 17.73 -5.05
CA PHE A 34 -6.85 17.15 -5.37
C PHE A 34 -6.93 16.30 -6.64
N ASP A 35 -5.97 16.48 -7.57
CA ASP A 35 -5.84 15.61 -8.73
C ASP A 35 -5.10 14.31 -8.36
N LEU A 36 -5.86 13.37 -7.82
CA LEU A 36 -5.36 12.10 -7.27
C LEU A 36 -5.06 11.03 -8.34
N LYS A 37 -5.08 11.37 -9.63
CA LYS A 37 -4.68 10.46 -10.72
C LYS A 37 -3.32 9.86 -10.42
N PHE A 38 -3.17 8.55 -10.60
CA PHE A 38 -1.95 7.83 -10.26
C PHE A 38 -0.71 8.33 -11.03
N GLU A 39 -0.90 8.99 -12.17
CA GLU A 39 0.16 9.68 -12.93
C GLU A 39 0.84 10.81 -12.16
N ASN A 40 0.09 11.47 -11.25
CA ASN A 40 0.59 12.58 -10.44
C ASN A 40 1.32 12.10 -9.17
N TRP A 41 1.30 10.79 -8.89
CA TRP A 41 2.01 10.22 -7.75
C TRP A 41 3.47 9.96 -8.11
N ILE A 42 4.36 10.26 -7.18
CA ILE A 42 5.77 9.95 -7.34
C ILE A 42 5.98 8.47 -7.02
N LYS A 43 6.62 7.73 -7.93
CA LYS A 43 6.74 6.27 -7.89
C LYS A 43 8.20 5.86 -7.81
N LEU A 44 8.50 4.88 -6.97
CA LEU A 44 9.84 4.32 -6.81
C LEU A 44 9.77 2.83 -6.47
N LYS A 45 10.82 2.10 -6.82
CA LYS A 45 11.01 0.74 -6.30
C LYS A 45 11.30 0.84 -4.81
N TYR A 46 10.69 -0.01 -3.98
CA TYR A 46 10.77 0.20 -2.53
C TYR A 46 12.05 -0.36 -1.90
N LEU A 47 12.52 -1.51 -2.39
CA LEU A 47 13.74 -2.17 -1.93
C LEU A 47 14.74 -2.29 -3.08
N ASN A 48 16.01 -2.41 -2.71
CA ASN A 48 17.09 -2.66 -3.66
C ASN A 48 16.93 -4.05 -4.33
N GLU A 49 17.82 -4.38 -5.27
CA GLU A 49 17.75 -5.63 -6.03
C GLU A 49 17.85 -6.90 -5.17
N ASN A 50 18.58 -6.84 -4.05
CA ASN A 50 18.74 -7.96 -3.12
C ASN A 50 17.59 -8.07 -2.11
N ALA A 51 16.74 -7.05 -2.04
CA ALA A 51 15.68 -6.88 -1.06
C ALA A 51 16.16 -7.07 0.39
N ASP A 52 17.33 -6.51 0.70
CA ASP A 52 17.96 -6.48 2.02
C ASP A 52 18.10 -5.05 2.60
N ASP A 53 17.96 -4.02 1.76
CA ASP A 53 17.88 -2.61 2.15
C ASP A 53 16.93 -1.84 1.22
N PHE A 54 16.66 -0.58 1.55
CA PHE A 54 15.87 0.33 0.73
C PHE A 54 16.53 0.60 -0.62
N ASP A 55 15.70 0.84 -1.62
CA ASP A 55 16.16 1.47 -2.85
C ASP A 55 16.63 2.92 -2.58
N GLY A 56 17.60 3.41 -3.36
CA GLY A 56 18.14 4.76 -3.22
C GLY A 56 17.05 5.85 -3.30
N GLY A 57 16.02 5.66 -4.14
CA GLY A 57 14.93 6.61 -4.30
C GLY A 57 14.10 6.84 -3.02
N VAL A 58 14.13 5.91 -2.05
CA VAL A 58 13.44 6.11 -0.75
C VAL A 58 14.02 7.31 0.01
N LEU A 59 15.28 7.67 -0.24
CA LEU A 59 15.89 8.86 0.36
C LEU A 59 15.36 10.18 -0.21
N ASP A 60 14.71 10.15 -1.38
CA ASP A 60 14.14 11.33 -2.04
C ASP A 60 12.70 11.62 -1.60
N VAL A 61 12.05 10.69 -0.90
CA VAL A 61 10.73 10.92 -0.27
C VAL A 61 10.86 12.13 0.67
N PRO A 62 9.96 13.12 0.67
CA PRO A 62 10.10 14.31 1.50
C PRO A 62 10.10 13.99 3.00
N ASN A 63 10.97 14.65 3.76
CA ASN A 63 11.06 14.55 5.21
C ASN A 63 10.47 15.78 5.94
N ASP A 64 9.93 16.72 5.17
CA ASP A 64 9.33 17.99 5.59
C ASP A 64 7.83 18.07 5.25
N LYS A 65 7.25 16.99 4.70
CA LYS A 65 5.84 16.90 4.29
C LYS A 65 5.14 15.71 4.93
N GLY A 66 3.82 15.85 5.06
CA GLY A 66 2.91 14.74 5.26
C GLY A 66 2.55 14.12 3.92
N GLY A 67 1.49 13.32 3.90
CA GLY A 67 0.95 12.79 2.66
C GLY A 67 0.43 11.37 2.76
N LEU A 68 0.13 10.84 1.59
CA LEU A 68 -0.33 9.48 1.37
C LEU A 68 0.80 8.66 0.76
N TYR A 69 0.82 7.38 1.09
CA TYR A 69 1.66 6.42 0.40
C TYR A 69 0.88 5.14 0.11
N MET A 70 1.22 4.51 -0.99
CA MET A 70 0.60 3.29 -1.47
C MET A 70 1.69 2.27 -1.83
N PHE A 71 1.58 1.08 -1.25
CA PHE A 71 2.37 -0.06 -1.69
C PHE A 71 1.61 -0.79 -2.78
N TYR A 72 2.30 -1.13 -3.86
CA TYR A 72 1.73 -1.85 -4.99
C TYR A 72 2.75 -2.79 -5.61
N VAL A 73 2.27 -3.88 -6.21
CA VAL A 73 3.10 -4.80 -6.99
C VAL A 73 3.04 -4.40 -8.44
N LYS A 74 4.19 -4.36 -9.11
CA LYS A 74 4.26 -3.99 -10.53
C LYS A 74 4.80 -5.15 -11.36
N CYS A 75 4.01 -5.62 -12.31
CA CYS A 75 4.51 -6.51 -13.35
C CYS A 75 5.10 -5.67 -14.49
N ASN A 76 6.35 -5.97 -14.85
CA ASN A 76 7.07 -5.23 -15.89
C ASN A 76 6.74 -5.71 -17.31
N ILE A 77 5.97 -6.79 -17.48
CA ILE A 77 5.60 -7.31 -18.80
C ILE A 77 4.58 -6.39 -19.48
N ILE A 78 3.54 -5.95 -18.74
CA ILE A 78 2.48 -5.07 -19.27
C ILE A 78 2.26 -3.91 -18.30
N SER A 79 3.21 -2.99 -18.26
CA SER A 79 3.18 -1.83 -17.35
C SER A 79 1.94 -0.95 -17.55
N GLY A 80 1.46 -0.32 -16.47
CA GLY A 80 0.35 0.63 -16.48
C GLY A 80 -1.03 0.03 -16.17
N ILE A 81 -1.25 -1.24 -16.51
CA ILE A 81 -2.49 -1.96 -16.14
C ILE A 81 -2.25 -3.15 -15.20
N THR A 82 -0.98 -3.54 -15.04
CA THR A 82 -0.54 -4.60 -14.10
C THR A 82 0.20 -4.01 -12.90
N GLU A 83 -0.34 -2.90 -12.39
CA GLU A 83 0.07 -2.24 -11.16
C GLU A 83 -1.02 -2.49 -10.11
N TYR A 84 -0.73 -3.36 -9.15
CA TYR A 84 -1.70 -3.94 -8.23
C TYR A 84 -1.58 -3.30 -6.85
N PRO A 85 -2.43 -2.32 -6.49
CA PRO A 85 -2.35 -1.63 -5.21
C PRO A 85 -2.68 -2.59 -4.07
N LEU A 86 -1.83 -2.68 -3.05
CA LEU A 86 -2.00 -3.63 -1.94
C LEU A 86 -2.42 -2.93 -0.66
N TYR A 87 -1.84 -1.77 -0.38
CA TYR A 87 -2.02 -1.03 0.86
C TYR A 87 -1.94 0.46 0.60
N VAL A 88 -2.84 1.22 1.21
CA VAL A 88 -2.71 2.68 1.32
C VAL A 88 -2.57 3.05 2.79
N GLY A 89 -1.74 4.04 3.08
CA GLY A 89 -1.69 4.63 4.40
C GLY A 89 -1.24 6.08 4.33
N ARG A 90 -1.17 6.69 5.50
CA ARG A 90 -0.84 8.11 5.63
C ARG A 90 0.34 8.39 6.55
N ALA A 91 0.94 9.56 6.35
CA ALA A 91 1.89 10.18 7.25
C ALA A 91 1.43 11.62 7.52
N GLN A 92 1.10 11.91 8.78
CA GLN A 92 0.93 13.30 9.20
C GLN A 92 2.30 13.93 9.43
N ILE A 93 2.45 15.21 9.08
CA ILE A 93 3.65 15.98 9.41
C ILE A 93 3.56 16.45 10.87
N THR A 94 4.56 16.07 11.65
CA THR A 94 4.77 16.52 13.04
C THR A 94 6.28 16.67 13.26
N GLU A 95 6.71 17.18 14.42
CA GLU A 95 8.14 17.24 14.78
C GLU A 95 8.86 15.88 14.66
N ASN A 96 8.11 14.79 14.87
CA ASN A 96 8.66 13.44 14.96
C ASN A 96 8.20 12.49 13.86
N GLN A 97 7.35 12.93 12.93
CA GLN A 97 6.81 12.08 11.85
C GLN A 97 6.67 12.88 10.57
N ASN A 98 6.98 12.23 9.46
CA ASN A 98 6.87 12.76 8.10
C ASN A 98 6.76 11.58 7.14
N LEU A 99 6.52 11.85 5.86
CA LEU A 99 6.34 10.83 4.83
C LEU A 99 7.53 9.87 4.74
N ARG A 100 8.78 10.39 4.63
CA ARG A 100 10.00 9.56 4.58
C ARG A 100 10.15 8.66 5.80
N LYS A 101 9.96 9.19 6.99
CA LYS A 101 10.09 8.42 8.23
C LYS A 101 9.04 7.31 8.27
N ARG A 102 7.80 7.64 7.93
CA ARG A 102 6.69 6.69 7.99
C ARG A 102 6.86 5.52 7.02
N VAL A 103 7.32 5.76 5.80
CA VAL A 103 7.56 4.68 4.84
C VAL A 103 8.71 3.79 5.30
N LYS A 104 9.82 4.37 5.79
CA LYS A 104 10.97 3.59 6.30
C LYS A 104 10.63 2.71 7.51
N GLU A 105 9.72 3.16 8.37
CA GLU A 105 9.32 2.37 9.55
C GLU A 105 8.76 0.99 9.19
N TYR A 106 8.11 0.81 8.03
CA TYR A 106 7.51 -0.47 7.67
C TYR A 106 8.55 -1.58 7.50
N PHE A 107 9.61 -1.30 6.73
CA PHE A 107 10.67 -2.29 6.51
C PHE A 107 11.47 -2.55 7.79
N GLN A 108 11.74 -1.49 8.57
CA GLN A 108 12.44 -1.61 9.85
C GLN A 108 11.66 -2.43 10.89
N LYS A 109 10.34 -2.24 10.96
CA LYS A 109 9.46 -3.00 11.87
C LYS A 109 9.25 -4.43 11.38
N TYR A 110 9.07 -4.63 10.07
CA TYR A 110 9.03 -5.96 9.46
C TYR A 110 10.28 -6.78 9.81
N SER A 111 11.46 -6.16 9.75
CA SER A 111 12.74 -6.81 10.09
C SER A 111 12.87 -7.18 11.58
N LYS A 112 11.98 -6.67 12.46
CA LYS A 112 12.10 -6.78 13.91
C LYS A 112 10.97 -7.58 14.55
N ASN A 113 9.70 -7.30 14.22
CA ASN A 113 8.53 -7.91 14.86
C ASN A 113 7.40 -8.17 13.85
N ASN A 114 6.92 -9.41 13.78
CA ASN A 114 5.79 -9.86 12.94
C ASN A 114 4.40 -9.35 13.38
N GLU A 115 4.31 -8.14 13.96
CA GLU A 115 3.07 -7.61 14.56
C GLU A 115 1.97 -7.28 13.53
N ARG A 116 2.29 -7.23 12.23
CA ARG A 116 1.34 -6.88 11.16
C ARG A 116 1.30 -7.98 10.08
N PRO A 117 0.53 -9.06 10.28
CA PRO A 117 0.56 -10.24 9.41
C PRO A 117 0.37 -9.95 7.92
N LYS A 118 -0.54 -9.02 7.55
CA LYS A 118 -0.76 -8.66 6.13
C LYS A 118 0.43 -7.92 5.51
N LEU A 119 1.11 -7.06 6.27
CA LEU A 119 2.31 -6.38 5.77
C LEU A 119 3.51 -7.32 5.75
N THR A 120 3.66 -8.18 6.76
CA THR A 120 4.63 -9.28 6.73
C THR A 120 4.44 -10.15 5.51
N ARG A 121 3.20 -10.54 5.21
CA ARG A 121 2.84 -11.27 3.99
C ARG A 121 3.24 -10.51 2.72
N MET A 122 2.96 -9.21 2.66
CA MET A 122 3.33 -8.34 1.55
C MET A 122 4.85 -8.35 1.29
N PHE A 123 5.65 -8.16 2.33
CA PHE A 123 7.12 -8.18 2.20
C PHE A 123 7.65 -9.58 1.88
N ASN A 124 7.16 -10.63 2.54
CA ASN A 124 7.63 -12.00 2.31
C ASN A 124 7.50 -12.44 0.85
N TYR A 125 6.37 -12.13 0.22
CA TYR A 125 6.04 -12.72 -1.08
C TYR A 125 6.30 -11.80 -2.28
N TRP A 126 6.36 -10.47 -2.06
CA TRP A 126 6.47 -9.49 -3.14
C TRP A 126 7.61 -8.49 -2.99
N LYS A 127 8.50 -8.60 -1.98
CA LYS A 127 9.58 -7.63 -1.74
C LYS A 127 10.38 -7.20 -2.99
N ASN A 128 10.64 -8.11 -3.92
CA ASN A 128 11.43 -7.84 -5.13
C ASN A 128 10.66 -7.03 -6.18
N ASP A 129 9.33 -7.14 -6.18
CA ASP A 129 8.41 -6.53 -7.13
C ASP A 129 7.55 -5.43 -6.47
N LEU A 130 7.92 -5.02 -5.25
CA LEU A 130 7.18 -4.05 -4.45
C LEU A 130 7.65 -2.63 -4.76
N TYR A 131 6.68 -1.79 -5.08
CA TYR A 131 6.87 -0.38 -5.36
C TYR A 131 6.11 0.45 -4.34
N LEU A 132 6.60 1.68 -4.17
CA LEU A 132 5.98 2.71 -3.37
C LEU A 132 5.56 3.84 -4.31
N ALA A 133 4.30 4.24 -4.22
CA ALA A 133 3.83 5.51 -4.75
C ALA A 133 3.49 6.44 -3.60
N TYR A 134 3.77 7.73 -3.71
CA TYR A 134 3.40 8.69 -2.68
C TYR A 134 2.90 10.01 -3.25
N PHE A 135 2.05 10.67 -2.46
CA PHE A 135 1.43 11.94 -2.77
C PHE A 135 1.62 12.89 -1.56
N PRO A 136 2.58 13.82 -1.63
CA PRO A 136 2.83 14.77 -0.55
C PRO A 136 1.63 15.70 -0.33
N LEU A 137 1.33 15.97 0.93
CA LEU A 137 0.31 16.93 1.34
C LEU A 137 0.84 17.77 2.50
N ASP A 138 0.39 19.01 2.56
CA ASP A 138 0.79 19.98 3.57
C ASP A 138 -0.10 19.97 4.81
N ASP A 139 -1.40 19.72 4.60
CA ASP A 139 -2.39 19.75 5.67
C ASP A 139 -2.69 18.34 6.21
N ASN A 140 -2.69 18.21 7.53
CA ASN A 140 -2.89 16.93 8.19
C ASN A 140 -4.36 16.46 8.17
N GLU A 141 -5.32 17.37 8.13
CA GLU A 141 -6.74 17.03 8.04
C GLU A 141 -7.07 16.49 6.64
N ASP A 142 -6.50 17.08 5.59
CA ASP A 142 -6.58 16.54 4.23
C ASP A 142 -5.98 15.14 4.16
N VAL A 143 -4.79 14.94 4.74
CA VAL A 143 -4.13 13.62 4.81
C VAL A 143 -5.03 12.56 5.47
N ILE A 144 -5.67 12.91 6.59
CA ILE A 144 -6.57 11.98 7.31
C ILE A 144 -7.84 11.71 6.49
N SER A 145 -8.46 12.78 5.97
CA SER A 145 -9.71 12.71 5.22
C SER A 145 -9.57 11.85 3.96
N ILE A 146 -8.52 12.09 3.18
CA ILE A 146 -8.30 11.38 1.91
C ILE A 146 -7.94 9.91 2.15
N GLU A 147 -7.10 9.61 3.16
CA GLU A 147 -6.80 8.22 3.53
C GLU A 147 -8.09 7.46 3.90
N ASN A 148 -8.92 8.06 4.75
CA ASN A 148 -10.18 7.44 5.17
C ASN A 148 -11.07 7.13 3.97
N GLN A 149 -11.21 8.08 3.04
CA GLN A 149 -11.98 7.86 1.81
C GLN A 149 -11.37 6.74 0.96
N PHE A 150 -10.05 6.72 0.76
CA PHE A 150 -9.41 5.64 -0.01
C PHE A 150 -9.65 4.26 0.61
N ILE A 151 -9.49 4.11 1.93
CA ILE A 151 -9.68 2.82 2.60
C ILE A 151 -11.13 2.35 2.46
N ASN A 152 -12.10 3.25 2.69
CA ASN A 152 -13.52 2.91 2.65
C ASN A 152 -14.03 2.64 1.22
N SER A 153 -13.46 3.32 0.22
CA SER A 153 -13.87 3.18 -1.18
C SER A 153 -13.19 2.02 -1.90
N LEU A 154 -11.88 1.83 -1.70
CA LEU A 154 -11.09 0.89 -2.49
C LEU A 154 -10.94 -0.49 -1.84
N LEU A 155 -11.08 -0.58 -0.50
CA LEU A 155 -10.98 -1.83 0.25
C LEU A 155 -9.73 -2.65 -0.09
N LEU A 156 -8.59 -1.98 -0.18
CA LEU A 156 -7.33 -2.60 -0.59
C LEU A 156 -6.97 -3.81 0.31
N PRO A 157 -6.42 -4.89 -0.28
CA PRO A 157 -6.36 -6.21 0.34
C PRO A 157 -5.55 -6.24 1.65
N MET A 158 -4.53 -5.39 1.76
CA MET A 158 -3.60 -5.39 2.90
C MET A 158 -3.95 -4.31 3.94
N ASN A 159 -4.95 -3.47 3.71
CA ASN A 159 -5.55 -2.65 4.76
C ASN A 159 -6.32 -3.56 5.74
N THR A 160 -6.11 -3.36 7.04
CA THR A 160 -6.75 -4.16 8.11
C THR A 160 -7.84 -3.38 8.83
N GLU A 161 -7.62 -2.09 9.04
CA GLU A 161 -8.57 -1.20 9.67
C GLU A 161 -9.39 -0.50 8.60
N ILE A 162 -10.70 -0.62 8.68
CA ILE A 162 -11.67 0.12 7.87
C ILE A 162 -12.28 1.18 8.78
N PRO A 163 -12.09 2.48 8.49
CA PRO A 163 -12.60 3.57 9.33
C PRO A 163 -14.12 3.60 9.41
N ASP A 164 -14.82 3.42 8.29
CA ASP A 164 -16.28 3.46 8.25
C ASP A 164 -16.89 2.21 8.91
N THR A 165 -17.81 2.42 9.85
CA THR A 165 -18.37 1.35 10.66
C THR A 165 -19.30 0.43 9.86
N GLU A 166 -20.11 0.99 8.96
CA GLU A 166 -21.04 0.23 8.12
C GLU A 166 -20.25 -0.65 7.15
N VAL A 167 -19.27 -0.06 6.45
CA VAL A 167 -18.38 -0.79 5.52
C VAL A 167 -17.62 -1.87 6.28
N LYS A 168 -17.08 -1.57 7.46
CA LYS A 168 -16.39 -2.55 8.31
C LYS A 168 -17.30 -3.71 8.71
N GLN A 169 -18.55 -3.44 9.09
CA GLN A 169 -19.51 -4.48 9.45
C GLN A 169 -19.89 -5.35 8.24
N ALA A 170 -20.16 -4.73 7.09
CA ALA A 170 -20.48 -5.43 5.86
C ALA A 170 -19.37 -6.39 5.43
N ILE A 171 -18.10 -5.96 5.54
CA ILE A 171 -16.95 -6.82 5.20
C ILE A 171 -16.80 -7.98 6.18
N LYS A 172 -17.00 -7.74 7.48
CA LYS A 172 -16.92 -8.79 8.50
C LYS A 172 -18.01 -9.85 8.39
N ALA A 173 -19.17 -9.51 7.83
CA ALA A 173 -20.29 -10.44 7.70
C ALA A 173 -19.99 -11.65 6.78
N PHE A 174 -18.96 -11.54 5.93
CA PHE A 174 -18.59 -12.56 4.95
C PHE A 174 -17.11 -12.99 5.07
N GLN A 175 -16.50 -12.78 6.24
CA GLN A 175 -15.12 -13.19 6.56
C GLN A 175 -15.06 -14.36 7.54
#